data_AF-A0A889XLF6-F1
#
_entry.id   AF-A0A889XLF6-F1
#
_cell.length_a   1.000
_cell.length_b   1.000
_cell.length_c   1.000
_cell.angle_alpha   90.00
_cell.angle_beta   90.00
_cell.angle_gamma   90.00
#
_symmetry.space_group_name_H-M   'P 1'
#
loop_
_entity.id
_entity.type
_entity.pdbx_description
1 polymer ?
#
loop_
_entity_poly.entity_id
_entity_poly.type
_entity_poly.pdbx_seq_one_letter_code
_entity_poly.pdbx_strand_id
1 'polypeptide(L)'
;LLLLTTSYILVCSSRYPYDTSQSPAYQLTFLFQILAVSFVASLNVSTDQLVVISTAVCRCRFQLLNMSLRTLCQGIKVTDELITLEEEKLVTRRLRSCVLQHQAVLESAAQLQDCFTTSILGQFTISIVIICVTAYQLAA
;
A
#
# COMPACT_ATOMS: atom_id res chain seq x y z
N LEU A 1 -39.57 -1.34 25.49
CA LEU A 1 -40.32 -1.20 24.22
C LEU A 1 -39.49 -1.83 23.09
N LEU A 2 -39.34 -3.15 23.18
CA LEU A 2 -38.38 -3.98 22.43
C LEU A 2 -39.13 -4.91 21.44
N LEU A 3 -40.33 -4.49 21.00
CA LEU A 3 -41.25 -5.28 20.17
C LEU A 3 -41.90 -4.44 19.03
N LEU A 4 -41.17 -3.43 18.53
CA LEU A 4 -41.40 -2.85 17.18
C LEU A 4 -40.15 -2.98 16.30
N THR A 5 -39.25 -3.88 16.69
CA THR A 5 -38.22 -4.49 15.85
C THR A 5 -38.90 -5.45 14.89
N THR A 6 -39.10 -5.03 13.64
CA THR A 6 -38.91 -5.80 12.39
C THR A 6 -39.60 -5.05 11.27
N SER A 7 -38.87 -4.20 10.54
CA SER A 7 -38.99 -4.00 9.08
C SER A 7 -38.06 -2.86 8.66
N TYR A 8 -37.00 -3.21 7.92
CA TYR A 8 -36.12 -2.30 7.13
C TYR A 8 -34.92 -1.65 7.86
N ILE A 9 -33.97 -2.47 8.31
CA ILE A 9 -32.62 -2.00 8.69
C ILE A 9 -31.78 -1.92 7.40
N LEU A 10 -31.64 -0.72 6.84
CA LEU A 10 -30.68 -0.43 5.78
C LEU A 10 -29.25 -0.49 6.36
N VAL A 11 -28.28 -0.92 5.54
CA VAL A 11 -26.87 -1.07 5.96
C VAL A 11 -26.29 0.27 6.44
N CYS A 12 -26.72 1.36 5.80
CA CYS A 12 -26.42 2.71 6.26
C CYS A 12 -27.73 3.49 6.45
N SER A 13 -27.86 4.15 7.60
CA SER A 13 -28.97 5.08 7.86
C SER A 13 -28.83 6.30 6.94
N SER A 14 -29.65 6.35 5.90
CA SER A 14 -29.67 7.42 4.90
C SER A 14 -31.10 7.73 4.49
N ARG A 15 -31.38 9.00 4.16
CA ARG A 15 -32.70 9.44 3.69
C ARG A 15 -32.74 9.40 2.16
N TYR A 16 -33.64 8.60 1.61
CA TYR A 16 -33.87 8.51 0.16
C TYR A 16 -35.08 9.35 -0.26
N PRO A 17 -35.08 9.94 -1.47
CA PRO A 17 -36.21 10.75 -1.98
C PRO A 17 -37.41 9.91 -2.43
N TYR A 18 -37.33 8.58 -2.36
CA TYR A 18 -38.38 7.61 -2.68
C TYR A 18 -38.69 6.75 -1.46
N ASP A 19 -39.89 6.17 -1.44
CA ASP A 19 -40.39 5.40 -0.31
C ASP A 19 -39.68 4.03 -0.21
N THR A 20 -38.63 3.95 0.59
CA THR A 20 -37.86 2.71 0.85
C THR A 20 -38.61 1.70 1.71
N SER A 21 -39.85 2.00 2.13
CA SER A 21 -40.69 1.09 2.93
C SER A 21 -41.54 0.14 2.09
N GLN A 22 -41.61 0.34 0.76
CA GLN A 22 -42.42 -0.49 -0.15
C GLN A 22 -41.56 -1.45 -1.00
N SER A 23 -41.98 -2.72 -1.09
CA SER A 23 -41.39 -3.72 -1.98
C SER A 23 -41.78 -3.40 -3.44
N PRO A 24 -40.85 -3.30 -4.42
CA PRO A 24 -39.49 -3.86 -4.49
C PRO A 24 -38.32 -2.87 -4.24
N ALA A 25 -38.60 -1.58 -4.03
CA ALA A 25 -37.58 -0.53 -3.92
C ALA A 25 -36.63 -0.74 -2.71
N TYR A 26 -37.14 -1.29 -1.61
CA TYR A 26 -36.34 -1.66 -0.44
C TYR A 26 -35.20 -2.64 -0.78
N GLN A 27 -35.53 -3.74 -1.48
CA GLN A 27 -34.57 -4.81 -1.76
C GLN A 27 -33.45 -4.33 -2.69
N LEU A 28 -33.80 -3.51 -3.69
CA LEU A 28 -32.83 -2.91 -4.60
C LEU A 28 -31.89 -1.97 -3.87
N THR A 29 -32.41 -1.13 -2.98
CA THR A 29 -31.62 -0.18 -2.18
C THR A 29 -30.67 -0.92 -1.24
N PHE A 30 -31.17 -1.97 -0.57
CA PHE A 30 -30.37 -2.80 0.32
C PHE A 30 -29.22 -3.49 -0.42
N LEU A 31 -29.48 -4.09 -1.59
CA LEU A 31 -28.44 -4.69 -2.44
C LEU A 31 -27.42 -3.66 -2.89
N PHE A 32 -27.86 -2.49 -3.34
CA PHE A 32 -26.97 -1.41 -3.74
C PHE A 32 -26.07 -0.95 -2.59
N GLN A 33 -26.60 -0.80 -1.38
CA GLN A 33 -25.80 -0.44 -0.22
C GLN A 33 -24.75 -1.50 0.13
N ILE A 34 -25.10 -2.79 0.11
CA ILE A 34 -24.13 -3.87 0.35
C ILE A 34 -23.01 -3.83 -0.69
N LEU A 35 -23.36 -3.70 -1.97
CA LEU A 35 -22.38 -3.61 -3.05
C LEU A 35 -21.48 -2.38 -2.89
N ALA A 36 -22.07 -1.22 -2.56
CA ALA A 36 -21.33 0.01 -2.35
C ALA A 36 -20.34 -0.10 -1.17
N VAL A 37 -20.79 -0.62 -0.02
CA VAL A 37 -19.93 -0.84 1.15
C VAL A 37 -18.81 -1.83 0.83
N SER A 38 -19.14 -2.94 0.17
CA SER A 38 -18.15 -3.95 -0.23
C SER A 38 -17.12 -3.39 -1.21
N PHE A 39 -17.55 -2.54 -2.15
CA PHE A 39 -16.69 -1.89 -3.11
C PHE A 39 -15.74 -0.90 -2.43
N VAL A 40 -16.25 -0.04 -1.54
CA VAL A 40 -15.44 0.91 -0.77
C VAL A 40 -14.43 0.17 0.12
N ALA A 41 -14.85 -0.89 0.80
CA ALA A 41 -13.96 -1.73 1.61
C ALA A 41 -12.85 -2.35 0.77
N SER A 42 -13.19 -2.86 -0.42
CA SER A 42 -12.23 -3.47 -1.35
C SER A 42 -11.22 -2.45 -1.88
N LEU A 43 -11.65 -1.22 -2.19
CA LEU A 43 -10.75 -0.13 -2.61
C LEU A 43 -9.78 0.26 -1.48
N ASN A 44 -10.28 0.35 -0.25
CA ASN A 44 -9.45 0.66 0.91
C ASN A 44 -8.37 -0.40 1.13
N VAL A 45 -8.76 -1.69 1.18
CA VAL A 45 -7.82 -2.81 1.32
C VAL A 45 -6.82 -2.86 0.15
N SER A 46 -7.28 -2.58 -1.07
CA SER A 46 -6.41 -2.57 -2.25
C SER A 46 -5.37 -1.46 -2.17
N THR A 47 -5.72 -0.29 -1.62
CA THR A 47 -4.79 0.82 -1.41
C THR A 47 -3.69 0.43 -0.43
N ASP A 48 -4.07 -0.15 0.71
CA ASP A 48 -3.12 -0.67 1.71
C ASP A 48 -2.19 -1.73 1.09
N GLN A 49 -2.76 -2.64 0.29
CA GLN A 49 -2.01 -3.70 -0.39
C GLN A 49 -1.01 -3.13 -1.42
N LEU A 50 -1.37 -2.09 -2.17
CA LEU A 50 -0.48 -1.45 -3.13
C LEU A 50 0.74 -0.82 -2.44
N VAL A 51 0.56 -0.18 -1.28
CA VAL A 51 1.65 0.36 -0.47
C VAL A 51 2.61 -0.76 -0.04
N VAL A 52 2.06 -1.85 0.49
CA VAL A 52 2.84 -2.99 0.98
C VAL A 52 3.63 -3.65 -0.16
N ILE A 53 2.98 -3.95 -1.28
CA ILE A 53 3.63 -4.60 -2.43
C ILE A 53 4.71 -3.70 -3.02
N SER A 54 4.42 -2.42 -3.23
CA SER A 54 5.40 -1.49 -3.83
C SER A 54 6.64 -1.34 -2.95
N THR A 55 6.43 -1.22 -1.63
CA THR A 55 7.52 -1.20 -0.65
C THR A 55 8.31 -2.51 -0.68
N ALA A 56 7.64 -3.66 -0.70
CA ALA A 56 8.30 -4.96 -0.77
C ALA A 56 9.15 -5.13 -2.04
N VAL A 57 8.64 -4.70 -3.20
CA VAL A 57 9.40 -4.70 -4.46
C VAL A 57 10.61 -3.78 -4.36
N CYS A 58 10.46 -2.58 -3.80
CA CYS A 58 11.57 -1.65 -3.58
C CYS A 58 12.67 -2.28 -2.70
N ARG A 59 12.28 -2.90 -1.57
CA ARG A 59 13.19 -3.64 -0.67
C ARG A 59 13.90 -4.79 -1.40
N CYS A 60 13.18 -5.56 -2.20
CA CYS A 60 13.75 -6.64 -3.01
C CYS A 60 14.80 -6.11 -3.98
N ARG A 61 14.53 -4.99 -4.67
CA ARG A 61 15.50 -4.38 -5.58
C ARG A 61 16.75 -3.87 -4.86
N PHE A 62 16.59 -3.28 -3.67
CA PHE A 62 17.74 -2.92 -2.83
C PHE A 62 18.56 -4.13 -2.38
N GLN A 63 17.89 -5.24 -2.05
CA GLN A 63 18.59 -6.47 -1.67
C GLN A 63 19.35 -7.08 -2.85
N LEU A 64 18.77 -7.06 -4.05
CA LEU A 64 19.44 -7.50 -5.28
C LEU A 64 20.68 -6.64 -5.57
N LEU A 65 20.55 -5.32 -5.42
CA LEU A 65 21.66 -4.38 -5.52
C LEU A 65 22.78 -4.70 -4.52
N ASN A 66 22.43 -4.95 -3.26
CA ASN A 66 23.38 -5.32 -2.21
C ASN A 66 24.11 -6.62 -2.56
N MET A 67 23.39 -7.62 -3.08
CA MET A 67 24.02 -8.85 -3.58
C MET A 67 24.99 -8.55 -4.73
N SER A 68 24.60 -7.70 -5.69
CA SER A 68 25.49 -7.28 -6.79
C SER A 68 26.74 -6.53 -6.32
N LEU A 69 26.66 -5.75 -5.23
CA LEU A 69 27.82 -5.10 -4.62
C LEU A 69 28.74 -6.11 -3.93
N ARG A 70 28.16 -7.09 -3.22
CA ARG A 70 28.94 -8.15 -2.55
C ARG A 70 29.68 -9.04 -3.54
N THR A 71 29.09 -9.25 -4.73
CA THR A 71 29.70 -10.06 -5.79
C THR A 71 30.55 -9.24 -6.77
N LEU A 72 30.79 -7.96 -6.49
CA LEU A 72 31.55 -7.04 -7.37
C LEU A 72 32.92 -7.60 -7.74
N CYS A 73 33.67 -8.06 -6.74
CA CYS A 73 35.01 -8.65 -6.89
C CYS A 73 34.99 -10.17 -7.06
N GLN A 74 33.81 -10.80 -7.20
CA GLN A 74 33.72 -12.24 -7.34
C GLN A 74 34.38 -12.67 -8.66
N GLY A 75 35.35 -13.58 -8.55
CA GLY A 75 36.19 -14.06 -9.66
C GLY A 75 37.49 -13.28 -9.88
N ILE A 76 37.81 -12.28 -9.04
CA ILE A 76 39.06 -11.51 -9.10
C ILE A 76 40.00 -12.02 -8.01
N LYS A 77 41.21 -12.41 -8.39
CA LYS A 77 42.25 -12.79 -7.42
C LYS A 77 42.92 -11.52 -6.90
N VAL A 78 42.37 -10.95 -5.84
CA VAL A 78 43.05 -9.88 -5.10
C VAL A 78 44.19 -10.51 -4.30
N THR A 79 45.31 -10.75 -4.97
CA THR A 79 46.58 -11.13 -4.33
C THR A 79 47.40 -9.83 -4.22
N ASP A 80 48.42 -9.77 -3.35
CA ASP A 80 49.29 -8.58 -3.20
C ASP A 80 50.05 -8.19 -4.49
N GLU A 81 49.96 -9.00 -5.54
CA GLU A 81 50.43 -8.71 -6.89
C GLU A 81 49.39 -7.88 -7.66
N LEU A 82 49.86 -6.79 -8.28
CA LEU A 82 49.06 -5.78 -9.02
C LEU A 82 47.84 -6.37 -9.76
N ILE A 83 46.67 -5.78 -9.49
CA ILE A 83 45.43 -6.00 -10.26
C ILE A 83 45.72 -5.75 -11.74
N THR A 84 45.31 -6.67 -12.61
CA THR A 84 45.46 -6.45 -14.05
C THR A 84 44.50 -5.37 -14.56
N LEU A 85 44.92 -4.58 -15.56
CA LEU A 85 44.12 -3.51 -16.16
C LEU A 85 42.71 -3.98 -16.61
N GLU A 86 42.58 -5.25 -17.02
CA GLU A 86 41.29 -5.83 -17.43
C GLU A 86 40.37 -6.13 -16.24
N GLU A 87 40.91 -6.57 -15.10
CA GLU A 87 40.15 -6.76 -13.85
C GLU A 87 39.66 -5.42 -13.28
N GLU A 88 40.51 -4.39 -13.31
CA GLU A 88 40.13 -3.03 -12.89
C GLU A 88 38.97 -2.47 -13.75
N LYS A 89 39.06 -2.63 -15.07
CA LYS A 89 37.98 -2.25 -15.99
C LYS A 89 36.70 -3.03 -15.71
N LEU A 90 36.80 -4.32 -15.40
CA LEU A 90 35.64 -5.16 -15.07
C LEU A 90 34.95 -4.69 -13.79
N VAL A 91 35.70 -4.44 -12.71
CA VAL A 91 35.17 -3.91 -11.45
C VAL A 91 34.51 -2.56 -11.67
N THR A 92 35.18 -1.67 -12.40
CA THR A 92 34.65 -0.32 -12.71
C THR A 92 33.33 -0.40 -13.48
N ARG A 93 33.22 -1.32 -14.45
CA ARG A 93 31.97 -1.56 -15.20
C ARG A 93 30.86 -2.10 -14.30
N ARG A 94 31.14 -3.09 -13.46
CA ARG A 94 30.17 -3.65 -12.51
C ARG A 94 29.72 -2.60 -11.48
N LEU A 95 30.65 -1.80 -10.96
CA LEU A 95 30.37 -0.73 -10.01
C LEU A 95 29.49 0.34 -10.64
N ARG A 96 29.80 0.75 -11.88
CA ARG A 96 28.96 1.69 -12.64
C ARG A 96 27.55 1.17 -12.82
N SER A 97 27.39 -0.11 -13.21
CA SER A 97 26.07 -0.74 -13.34
C SER A 97 25.30 -0.71 -12.01
N CYS A 98 25.99 -1.03 -10.91
CA CYS A 98 25.42 -0.96 -9.59
C CYS A 98 24.98 0.46 -9.20
N VAL A 99 25.79 1.48 -9.45
CA VAL A 99 25.42 2.88 -9.16
C VAL A 99 24.18 3.30 -9.96
N LEU A 100 24.10 2.93 -11.23
CA LEU A 100 22.92 3.21 -12.07
C LEU A 100 21.67 2.50 -11.53
N GLN A 101 21.78 1.22 -11.16
CA GLN A 101 20.67 0.48 -10.55
C GLN A 101 20.25 1.10 -9.22
N HIS A 102 21.21 1.53 -8.40
CA HIS A 102 20.93 2.20 -7.12
C HIS A 102 20.13 3.50 -7.32
N GLN A 103 20.56 4.34 -8.27
CA GLN A 103 19.87 5.58 -8.62
C GLN A 103 18.44 5.31 -9.09
N ALA A 104 18.22 4.32 -9.96
CA ALA A 104 16.89 3.96 -10.44
C ALA A 104 15.97 3.44 -9.31
N VAL A 105 16.51 2.69 -8.35
CA VAL A 105 15.75 2.20 -7.19
C VAL A 105 15.41 3.35 -6.24
N LEU A 106 16.34 4.31 -6.03
CA LEU A 106 16.07 5.51 -5.24
C LEU A 106 14.99 6.39 -5.88
N GLU A 107 15.03 6.58 -7.20
CA GLU A 107 14.00 7.33 -7.93
C GLU A 107 12.65 6.65 -7.79
N SER A 108 12.61 5.31 -7.92
CA SER A 108 11.39 4.53 -7.68
C SER A 108 10.88 4.75 -6.25
N ALA A 109 11.76 4.69 -5.24
CA ALA A 109 11.39 4.89 -3.85
C ALA A 109 10.83 6.30 -3.59
N ALA A 110 11.41 7.34 -4.21
CA ALA A 110 10.93 8.71 -4.11
C ALA A 110 9.51 8.84 -4.72
N GLN A 111 9.26 8.23 -5.88
CA GLN A 111 7.92 8.21 -6.49
C GLN A 111 6.90 7.49 -5.61
N LEU A 112 7.27 6.38 -4.98
CA LEU A 112 6.40 5.67 -4.03
C LEU A 112 6.09 6.54 -2.81
N GLN A 113 7.10 7.23 -2.28
CA GLN A 113 6.93 8.14 -1.16
C GLN A 113 5.97 9.28 -1.52
N ASP A 114 6.17 9.96 -2.64
CA ASP A 114 5.30 11.07 -3.05
C ASP A 114 3.86 10.62 -3.31
N CYS A 115 3.68 9.43 -3.91
CA CYS A 115 2.35 8.88 -4.20
C CYS A 115 1.61 8.47 -2.92
N PHE A 116 2.29 7.79 -1.99
CA PHE A 116 1.63 7.17 -0.83
C PHE A 116 1.65 8.03 0.43
N THR A 117 2.51 9.05 0.54
CA THR A 117 2.58 9.90 1.75
C THR A 117 1.23 10.52 2.07
N THR A 118 0.59 11.16 1.08
CA THR A 118 -0.73 11.80 1.28
C THR A 118 -1.81 10.78 1.63
N SER A 119 -1.80 9.61 1.00
CA SER A 119 -2.77 8.54 1.25
C SER A 119 -2.64 7.99 2.69
N ILE A 120 -1.41 7.68 3.11
CA ILE A 120 -1.09 7.18 4.45
C ILE A 120 -1.47 8.21 5.53
N LEU A 121 -1.14 9.49 5.31
CA LEU A 121 -1.52 10.57 6.23
C LEU A 121 -3.04 10.69 6.39
N GLY A 122 -3.78 10.61 5.28
CA GLY A 122 -5.24 10.61 5.30
C GLY A 122 -5.81 9.44 6.10
N GLN A 123 -5.30 8.23 5.86
CA GLN A 123 -5.73 7.02 6.56
C GLN A 123 -5.44 7.08 8.07
N PHE A 124 -4.26 7.55 8.48
CA PHE A 124 -3.94 7.73 9.89
C PHE A 124 -4.85 8.76 10.56
N THR A 125 -5.11 9.89 9.88
CA THR A 125 -6.01 10.93 10.39
C THR A 125 -7.42 10.39 10.60
N ILE A 126 -7.97 9.68 9.62
CA ILE A 126 -9.30 9.05 9.71
C ILE A 126 -9.33 8.02 10.85
N SER A 127 -8.29 7.19 10.96
CA SER A 127 -8.19 6.17 12.01
C SER A 127 -8.18 6.78 13.41
N ILE A 128 -7.44 7.88 13.62
CA ILE A 128 -7.42 8.61 14.89
C ILE A 128 -8.82 9.11 15.24
N VAL A 129 -9.51 9.76 14.29
CA VAL A 129 -10.87 10.28 14.53
C VAL A 129 -11.83 9.13 14.89
N ILE A 130 -11.78 8.01 14.16
CA ILE A 130 -12.61 6.83 14.44
C ILE A 130 -12.33 6.30 15.85
N ILE A 131 -11.06 6.15 16.22
CA ILE A 131 -10.66 5.66 17.55
C ILE A 131 -11.15 6.60 18.64
N CYS A 132 -10.97 7.90 18.49
CA CYS A 132 -11.43 8.90 19.46
C CYS A 132 -12.96 8.86 19.64
N VAL A 133 -13.72 8.82 18.55
CA VAL A 133 -15.18 8.72 18.59
C VAL A 133 -15.63 7.40 19.23
N THR A 134 -14.99 6.28 18.86
CA THR A 134 -15.31 4.96 19.40
C THR A 134 -15.02 4.90 20.91
N ALA A 135 -13.89 5.46 21.37
CA ALA A 135 -13.55 5.53 22.78
C ALA A 135 -14.55 6.39 23.58
N TYR A 136 -14.99 7.51 23.01
CA TYR A 136 -16.02 8.34 23.63
C TYR A 136 -17.37 7.60 23.73
N GLN A 137 -17.79 6.91 22.67
CA GLN A 137 -19.01 6.10 22.67
C GLN A 137 -18.96 4.94 23.66
N LEU A 138 -17.78 4.36 23.89
CA LEU A 138 -17.60 3.28 24.86
C LEU A 138 -17.61 3.77 26.32
N ALA A 139 -17.24 5.03 26.55
CA ALA A 139 -17.20 5.65 27.87
C ALA A 139 -18.53 6.26 28.32
N ALA A 140 -19.49 6.42 27.39
CA ALA A 140 -20.84 6.93 27.64
C ALA A 140 -21.84 5.79 27.88
#